data_AF-A0A7Y8S1K1-F1
#
_entry.id   AF-A0A7Y8S1K1-F1
#
_cell.length_a   1.000
_cell.length_b   1.000
_cell.length_c   1.000
_cell.angle_alpha   90.00
_cell.angle_beta   90.00
_cell.angle_gamma   90.00
#
_symmetry.space_group_name_H-M   'P 1'
#
loop_
_entity.id
_entity.type
_entity.pdbx_description
1 polymer ?
#
loop_
_entity_poly.entity_id
_entity_poly.type
_entity_poly.pdbx_seq_one_letter_code
_entity_poly.pdbx_strand_id
1 'polypeptide(L)'
;MKKSALSVLRIIFPVAVLLLVIYQAKQELSGLSFKETMLIINDVERSSLFILIFIGFIAILAMSLYDFVLVRSLGMRISKWKTVKISWIANSFNNVLGFGGLSGAGLRTILYKEHVSDVKRLIKGIASLATSVLLGLSVLSIFVLIKLISPGNLLVEKTWLFLSVIGMALIVPVLIILFLIRRRNMAGMRPSVFFSYLGASVVEWIAAGIVMYFSLVTLGVELDARIVLGVFTIASVAGMISLVPGGFGSFDLLFLVGLNQFGVDSEITLTAIVLYRLAYSFIPFGIGLILAAVDMTGNTMKKLEEKPIIAPAIETTNILLILHRALLLRLLNGSLAIISFCCGAVVLASAALPIDRSMLIPDLSRHALTVLNGLSISFGLILLIVPLELYKRTRRSLYMTLTALAFAFVFSFFKGFNISAVFIIPLVFILFILLRGQFTRERAVYSFAQMAWAGFIYLFALLNYNIIASVIWERLGHVLVKEYYIHSEQHVNYTTMFA
;
A
#
# COMPACT_ATOMS: atom_id res chain seq x y z
N MET A 1 -8.34 35.62 -15.18
CA MET A 1 -7.20 35.16 -14.34
C MET A 1 -7.53 34.00 -13.38
N LYS A 2 -8.63 34.01 -12.61
CA LYS A 2 -9.00 32.91 -11.67
C LYS A 2 -9.03 31.49 -12.28
N LYS A 3 -9.48 31.32 -13.54
CA LYS A 3 -9.49 30.00 -14.24
C LYS A 3 -8.09 29.47 -14.61
N SER A 4 -7.11 30.35 -14.84
CA SER A 4 -5.73 29.93 -15.17
C SER A 4 -4.98 29.49 -13.92
N ALA A 5 -5.05 30.27 -12.84
CA ALA A 5 -4.47 29.91 -11.55
C ALA A 5 -5.05 28.59 -10.99
N LEU A 6 -6.36 28.36 -11.18
CA LEU A 6 -7.01 27.09 -10.77
C LEU A 6 -6.49 25.89 -11.57
N SER A 7 -6.19 26.08 -12.85
CA SER A 7 -5.64 25.04 -13.74
C SER A 7 -4.19 24.72 -13.40
N VAL A 8 -3.40 25.76 -13.09
CA VAL A 8 -2.00 25.62 -12.67
C VAL A 8 -1.90 24.94 -11.30
N LEU A 9 -2.72 25.33 -10.32
CA LEU A 9 -2.73 24.68 -9.00
C LEU A 9 -3.14 23.19 -9.07
N ARG A 10 -4.02 22.83 -10.00
CA ARG A 10 -4.41 21.42 -10.26
C ARG A 10 -3.25 20.55 -10.74
N ILE A 11 -2.21 21.14 -11.32
CA ILE A 11 -1.02 20.43 -11.81
C ILE A 11 0.10 20.52 -10.77
N ILE A 12 0.36 21.71 -10.22
CA ILE A 12 1.45 21.94 -9.25
C ILE A 12 1.23 21.14 -7.97
N PHE A 13 0.01 21.07 -7.45
CA PHE A 13 -0.24 20.37 -6.18
C PHE A 13 0.09 18.86 -6.23
N PRO A 14 -0.43 18.06 -7.19
CA PRO A 14 -0.05 16.65 -7.28
C PRO A 14 1.45 16.46 -7.53
N VAL A 15 2.09 17.35 -8.29
CA VAL A 15 3.55 17.32 -8.52
C VAL A 15 4.31 17.62 -7.22
N ALA A 16 3.91 18.63 -6.45
CA ALA A 16 4.53 18.97 -5.18
C ALA A 16 4.36 17.85 -4.15
N VAL A 17 3.16 17.25 -4.06
CA VAL A 17 2.92 16.07 -3.21
C VAL A 17 3.79 14.90 -3.67
N LEU A 18 3.87 14.62 -4.98
CA LEU A 18 4.71 13.57 -5.52
C LEU A 18 6.19 13.80 -5.22
N LEU A 19 6.69 15.03 -5.37
CA LEU A 19 8.06 15.41 -5.03
C LEU A 19 8.34 15.26 -3.54
N LEU A 20 7.39 15.60 -2.68
CA LEU A 20 7.50 15.42 -1.22
C LEU A 20 7.54 13.93 -0.87
N VAL A 21 6.69 13.10 -1.49
CA VAL A 21 6.72 11.64 -1.34
C VAL A 21 8.05 11.05 -1.82
N ILE A 22 8.57 11.48 -2.97
CA ILE A 22 9.86 11.02 -3.50
C ILE A 22 11.01 11.47 -2.59
N TYR A 23 10.97 12.71 -2.12
CA TYR A 23 11.97 13.24 -1.18
C TYR A 23 11.99 12.43 0.11
N GLN A 24 10.82 12.19 0.71
CA GLN A 24 10.69 11.38 1.91
C GLN A 24 11.19 9.96 1.65
N ALA A 25 10.74 9.31 0.58
CA ALA A 25 11.20 7.98 0.21
C ALA A 25 12.72 7.92 0.01
N LYS A 26 13.34 8.94 -0.61
CA LYS A 26 14.80 9.02 -0.76
C LYS A 26 15.51 9.17 0.59
N GLN A 27 14.97 9.97 1.51
CA GLN A 27 15.53 10.15 2.85
C GLN A 27 15.52 8.81 3.60
N GLU A 28 14.39 8.09 3.58
CA GLU A 28 14.27 6.75 4.19
C GLU A 28 15.24 5.74 3.56
N LEU A 29 15.34 5.74 2.21
CA LEU A 29 16.19 4.81 1.48
C LEU A 29 17.69 5.12 1.61
N SER A 30 18.07 6.36 1.94
CA SER A 30 19.47 6.76 2.07
C SER A 30 20.16 6.25 3.34
N GLY A 31 19.38 5.94 4.39
CA GLY A 31 19.87 5.30 5.61
C GLY A 31 19.86 3.77 5.54
N LEU A 32 19.36 3.19 4.44
CA LEU A 32 19.20 1.75 4.25
C LEU A 32 20.26 1.23 3.27
N SER A 33 21.16 0.37 3.74
CA SER A 33 21.89 -0.52 2.83
C SER A 33 20.90 -1.57 2.33
N PHE A 34 20.34 -1.34 1.14
CA PHE A 34 19.44 -2.29 0.48
C PHE A 34 20.04 -3.70 0.41
N LYS A 35 21.38 -3.79 0.33
CA LYS A 35 22.12 -5.05 0.36
C LYS A 35 22.01 -5.76 1.71
N GLU A 36 22.26 -5.08 2.82
CA GLU A 36 22.15 -5.68 4.17
C GLU A 36 20.72 -6.10 4.49
N THR A 37 19.73 -5.25 4.21
CA THR A 37 18.32 -5.59 4.41
C THR A 37 17.92 -6.86 3.64
N MET A 38 18.36 -7.00 2.39
CA MET A 38 18.07 -8.19 1.60
C MET A 38 18.81 -9.44 2.08
N LEU A 39 20.06 -9.29 2.56
CA LEU A 39 20.81 -10.40 3.17
C LEU A 39 20.10 -10.88 4.44
N ILE A 40 19.71 -9.96 5.32
CA ILE A 40 18.97 -10.27 6.55
C ILE A 40 17.66 -11.01 6.22
N ILE A 41 16.86 -10.50 5.27
CA ILE A 41 15.58 -11.14 4.89
C ILE A 41 15.79 -12.53 4.30
N ASN A 42 16.87 -12.75 3.55
CA ASN A 42 17.15 -14.06 2.94
C ASN A 42 17.51 -15.13 3.97
N ASP A 43 18.10 -14.75 5.10
CA ASP A 43 18.45 -15.66 6.19
C ASP A 43 17.26 -15.97 7.12
N VAL A 44 16.14 -15.26 6.98
CA VAL A 44 14.93 -15.50 7.77
C VAL A 44 14.26 -16.82 7.42
N GLU A 45 13.81 -17.54 8.44
CA GLU A 45 13.01 -18.75 8.27
C GLU A 45 11.68 -18.46 7.55
N ARG A 46 11.40 -19.21 6.47
CA ARG A 46 10.20 -19.02 5.64
C ARG A 46 8.89 -19.22 6.41
N SER A 47 8.89 -20.07 7.43
CA SER A 47 7.73 -20.32 8.30
C SER A 47 7.37 -19.06 9.10
N SER A 48 8.36 -18.38 9.67
CA SER A 48 8.23 -17.12 10.41
C SER A 48 7.68 -16.00 9.53
N LEU A 49 8.17 -15.89 8.29
CA LEU A 49 7.61 -14.95 7.30
C LEU A 49 6.13 -15.23 6.99
N PHE A 50 5.76 -16.52 6.83
CA PHE A 50 4.36 -16.89 6.58
C PHE A 50 3.47 -16.54 7.78
N ILE A 51 3.92 -16.84 9.01
CA ILE A 51 3.20 -16.48 10.23
C ILE A 51 3.03 -14.96 10.33
N LEU A 52 4.08 -14.19 10.07
CA LEU A 52 4.02 -12.73 10.08
C LEU A 52 2.98 -12.18 9.08
N ILE A 53 2.96 -12.70 7.85
CA ILE A 53 1.97 -12.31 6.83
C ILE A 53 0.55 -12.66 7.31
N PHE A 54 0.36 -13.85 7.88
CA PHE A 54 -0.93 -14.31 8.38
C PHE A 54 -1.45 -13.43 9.53
N ILE A 55 -0.58 -13.07 10.48
CA ILE A 55 -0.91 -12.13 11.57
C ILE A 55 -1.25 -10.75 10.97
N GLY A 56 -0.52 -10.31 9.95
CA GLY A 56 -0.84 -9.10 9.18
C GLY A 56 -2.27 -9.11 8.62
N PHE A 57 -2.71 -10.24 8.05
CA PHE A 57 -4.09 -10.38 7.57
C PHE A 57 -5.11 -10.32 8.69
N ILE A 58 -4.86 -10.98 9.82
CA ILE A 58 -5.74 -10.90 11.00
C ILE A 58 -5.85 -9.46 11.48
N ALA A 59 -4.75 -8.70 11.49
CA ALA A 59 -4.75 -7.31 11.91
C ALA A 59 -5.60 -6.42 10.99
N ILE A 60 -5.53 -6.63 9.67
CA ILE A 60 -6.40 -5.92 8.72
C ILE A 60 -7.87 -6.35 8.84
N LEU A 61 -8.15 -7.62 9.14
CA LEU A 61 -9.51 -8.07 9.44
C LEU A 61 -10.06 -7.43 10.71
N ALA A 62 -9.23 -7.22 11.73
CA ALA A 62 -9.63 -6.54 12.96
C ALA A 62 -10.13 -5.10 12.69
N MET A 63 -9.56 -4.40 11.70
CA MET A 63 -10.05 -3.09 11.28
C MET A 63 -11.49 -3.13 10.71
N SER A 64 -12.01 -4.30 10.33
CA SER A 64 -13.42 -4.46 9.91
C SER A 64 -14.40 -4.22 11.04
N LEU A 65 -13.96 -4.29 12.30
CA LEU A 65 -14.80 -3.97 13.46
C LEU A 65 -15.37 -2.55 13.37
N TYR A 66 -14.57 -1.57 12.91
CA TYR A 66 -15.05 -0.20 12.70
C TYR A 66 -16.21 -0.13 11.72
N ASP A 67 -16.08 -0.81 10.59
CA ASP A 67 -17.09 -0.85 9.55
C ASP A 67 -18.35 -1.57 10.02
N PHE A 68 -18.23 -2.62 10.84
CA PHE A 68 -19.40 -3.26 11.46
C PHE A 68 -20.14 -2.32 12.42
N VAL A 69 -19.41 -1.52 13.22
CA VAL A 69 -20.02 -0.50 14.09
C VAL A 69 -20.71 0.58 13.24
N LEU A 70 -20.07 1.03 12.16
CA LEU A 70 -20.64 2.01 11.24
C LEU A 70 -21.93 1.49 10.58
N VAL A 71 -21.90 0.30 10.00
CA VAL A 71 -23.06 -0.38 9.37
C VAL A 71 -24.22 -0.52 10.34
N ARG A 72 -23.95 -0.98 11.57
CA ARG A 72 -24.98 -1.14 12.60
C ARG A 72 -25.53 0.20 13.09
N SER A 73 -24.68 1.20 13.29
CA SER A 73 -25.10 2.53 13.77
C SER A 73 -25.96 3.30 12.77
N LEU A 74 -25.76 3.06 11.47
CA LEU A 74 -26.54 3.68 10.39
C LEU A 74 -27.72 2.82 9.91
N GLY A 75 -27.89 1.60 10.45
CA GLY A 75 -28.97 0.69 10.06
C GLY A 75 -28.88 0.20 8.61
N MET A 76 -27.66 0.09 8.07
CA MET A 76 -27.44 -0.31 6.68
C MET A 76 -27.75 -1.79 6.48
N ARG A 77 -28.50 -2.12 5.41
CA ARG A 77 -28.82 -3.51 5.02
C ARG A 77 -27.75 -4.06 4.07
N ILE A 78 -26.61 -4.47 4.63
CA ILE A 78 -25.46 -4.99 3.87
C ILE A 78 -25.04 -6.34 4.46
N SER A 79 -24.61 -7.28 3.61
CA SER A 79 -24.09 -8.57 4.08
C SER A 79 -22.75 -8.39 4.79
N LYS A 80 -22.50 -9.21 5.83
CA LYS A 80 -21.25 -9.12 6.62
C LYS A 80 -20.00 -9.25 5.76
N TRP A 81 -20.02 -10.14 4.76
CA TRP A 81 -18.90 -10.34 3.84
C TRP A 81 -18.64 -9.11 2.95
N LYS A 82 -19.69 -8.42 2.51
CA LYS A 82 -19.54 -7.17 1.75
C LYS A 82 -18.95 -6.07 2.64
N THR A 83 -19.33 -5.99 3.91
CA THR A 83 -18.72 -5.07 4.89
C THR A 83 -17.23 -5.34 5.07
N VAL A 84 -16.81 -6.60 5.24
CA VAL A 84 -15.39 -6.98 5.33
C VAL A 84 -14.63 -6.58 4.07
N LYS A 85 -15.19 -6.86 2.87
CA LYS A 85 -14.56 -6.47 1.61
C LYS A 85 -14.38 -4.96 1.47
N ILE A 86 -15.42 -4.17 1.77
CA ILE A 86 -15.34 -2.70 1.72
C ILE A 86 -14.31 -2.18 2.74
N SER A 87 -14.32 -2.73 3.95
CA SER A 87 -13.38 -2.37 5.00
C SER A 87 -11.94 -2.68 4.60
N TRP A 88 -11.69 -3.87 4.06
CA TRP A 88 -10.37 -4.28 3.58
C TRP A 88 -9.84 -3.31 2.52
N ILE A 89 -10.66 -3.00 1.49
CA ILE A 89 -10.28 -2.04 0.44
C ILE A 89 -9.98 -0.67 1.06
N ALA A 90 -10.88 -0.16 1.91
CA ALA A 90 -10.72 1.17 2.48
C ALA A 90 -9.48 1.29 3.37
N ASN A 91 -9.21 0.28 4.20
CA ASN A 91 -8.11 0.29 5.15
C ASN A 91 -6.76 0.03 4.49
N SER A 92 -6.65 -0.95 3.60
CA SER A 92 -5.37 -1.23 2.95
C SER A 92 -4.90 -0.08 2.04
N PHE A 93 -5.84 0.58 1.35
CA PHE A 93 -5.55 1.82 0.63
C PHE A 93 -5.17 2.96 1.57
N ASN A 94 -5.82 3.04 2.74
CA ASN A 94 -5.49 4.05 3.74
C ASN A 94 -4.09 3.85 4.31
N ASN A 95 -3.68 2.61 4.58
CA ASN A 95 -2.36 2.29 5.14
C ASN A 95 -1.21 2.61 4.16
N VAL A 96 -1.45 2.51 2.85
CA VAL A 96 -0.45 2.84 1.83
C VAL A 96 -0.46 4.32 1.45
N LEU A 97 -1.63 4.91 1.24
CA LEU A 97 -1.75 6.30 0.76
C LEU A 97 -1.66 7.32 1.91
N GLY A 98 -2.18 6.96 3.08
CA GLY A 98 -1.97 7.64 4.35
C GLY A 98 -2.27 9.14 4.44
N PHE A 99 -3.10 9.71 3.55
CA PHE A 99 -3.55 11.11 3.59
C PHE A 99 -4.41 11.44 4.84
N GLY A 100 -3.89 11.24 6.06
CA GLY A 100 -4.56 11.54 7.32
C GLY A 100 -5.92 10.86 7.51
N GLY A 101 -6.12 9.66 6.95
CA GLY A 101 -7.42 8.95 6.98
C GLY A 101 -8.39 9.32 5.85
N LEU A 102 -8.09 10.34 5.03
CA LEU A 102 -8.97 10.80 3.95
C LEU A 102 -9.13 9.76 2.84
N SER A 103 -8.12 8.92 2.60
CA SER A 103 -8.20 7.82 1.62
C SER A 103 -9.27 6.82 2.00
N GLY A 104 -9.21 6.30 3.23
CA GLY A 104 -10.20 5.35 3.73
C GLY A 104 -11.59 5.96 3.83
N ALA A 105 -11.70 7.22 4.28
CA ALA A 105 -12.99 7.93 4.35
C ALA A 105 -13.63 8.13 2.97
N GLY A 106 -12.84 8.51 1.97
CA GLY A 106 -13.31 8.70 0.60
C GLY A 106 -13.80 7.40 -0.04
N LEU A 107 -13.05 6.30 0.13
CA LEU A 107 -13.42 4.98 -0.38
C LEU A 107 -14.69 4.45 0.27
N ARG A 108 -14.83 4.58 1.60
CA ARG A 108 -16.07 4.24 2.31
C ARG A 108 -17.25 5.05 1.82
N THR A 109 -17.06 6.35 1.57
CA THR A 109 -18.11 7.21 1.02
C THR A 109 -18.55 6.72 -0.35
N ILE A 110 -17.63 6.31 -1.22
CA ILE A 110 -17.95 5.81 -2.57
C ILE A 110 -18.68 4.45 -2.47
N LEU A 111 -18.15 3.51 -1.69
CA LEU A 111 -18.62 2.12 -1.65
C LEU A 111 -19.90 1.93 -0.82
N TYR A 112 -20.12 2.70 0.25
CA TYR A 112 -21.34 2.61 1.06
C TYR A 112 -22.48 3.49 0.57
N LYS A 113 -22.24 4.47 -0.32
CA LYS A 113 -23.27 5.41 -0.79
C LYS A 113 -24.52 4.70 -1.33
N GLU A 114 -24.35 3.58 -2.04
CA GLU A 114 -25.45 2.83 -2.64
C GLU A 114 -26.38 2.16 -1.61
N HIS A 115 -25.91 2.03 -0.37
CA HIS A 115 -26.59 1.32 0.70
C HIS A 115 -27.17 2.26 1.77
N VAL A 116 -27.14 3.57 1.52
CA VAL A 116 -27.63 4.60 2.45
C VAL A 116 -28.51 5.59 1.71
N SER A 117 -29.64 5.96 2.31
CA SER A 117 -30.55 6.98 1.79
C SER A 117 -30.05 8.41 2.02
N ASP A 118 -29.36 8.65 3.14
CA ASP A 118 -28.82 9.95 3.55
C ASP A 118 -27.28 9.97 3.59
N VAL A 119 -26.67 10.54 2.54
CA VAL A 119 -25.21 10.67 2.41
C VAL A 119 -24.60 11.55 3.51
N LYS A 120 -25.34 12.52 4.06
CA LYS A 120 -24.82 13.38 5.14
C LYS A 120 -24.63 12.58 6.42
N ARG A 121 -25.56 11.68 6.74
CA ARG A 121 -25.41 10.73 7.86
C ARG A 121 -24.23 9.79 7.67
N LEU A 122 -24.01 9.31 6.44
CA LEU A 122 -22.85 8.48 6.11
C LEU A 122 -21.53 9.23 6.37
N ILE A 123 -21.39 10.47 5.86
CA ILE A 123 -20.19 11.29 6.06
C ILE A 123 -19.96 11.56 7.55
N LYS A 124 -21.03 11.87 8.32
CA LYS A 124 -20.91 12.07 9.78
C LYS A 124 -20.48 10.80 10.50
N GLY A 125 -20.99 9.64 10.10
CA GLY A 125 -20.59 8.34 10.63
C GLY A 125 -19.12 8.02 10.32
N ILE A 126 -18.69 8.26 9.08
CA ILE A 126 -17.28 8.08 8.64
C ILE A 126 -16.35 9.04 9.40
N ALA A 127 -16.74 10.30 9.61
CA ALA A 127 -15.95 11.23 10.41
C ALA A 127 -15.80 10.73 11.85
N SER A 128 -16.88 10.19 12.42
CA SER A 128 -16.86 9.62 13.77
C SER A 128 -15.95 8.39 13.85
N LEU A 129 -15.97 7.53 12.81
CA LEU A 129 -15.04 6.41 12.65
C LEU A 129 -13.59 6.89 12.59
N ALA A 130 -13.29 7.91 11.76
CA ALA A 130 -11.94 8.45 11.63
C ALA A 130 -11.40 9.01 12.96
N THR A 131 -12.23 9.74 13.72
CA THR A 131 -11.86 10.22 15.06
C THR A 131 -11.69 9.07 16.06
N SER A 132 -12.45 7.98 15.90
CA SER A 132 -12.38 6.84 16.83
C SER A 132 -11.05 6.10 16.82
N VAL A 133 -10.24 6.22 15.76
CA VAL A 133 -8.89 5.65 15.69
C VAL A 133 -7.99 6.19 16.81
N LEU A 134 -8.21 7.43 17.26
CA LEU A 134 -7.45 8.02 18.36
C LEU A 134 -7.77 7.39 19.72
N LEU A 135 -8.91 6.70 19.86
CA LEU A 135 -9.37 6.17 21.14
C LEU A 135 -8.51 4.99 21.61
N GLY A 136 -8.15 4.07 20.71
CA GLY A 136 -7.28 2.94 21.04
C GLY A 136 -5.86 3.40 21.37
N LEU A 137 -5.33 4.36 20.61
CA LEU A 137 -4.01 4.94 20.89
C LEU A 137 -3.99 5.71 22.22
N SER A 138 -5.12 6.35 22.59
CA SER A 138 -5.32 6.95 23.92
C SER A 138 -5.25 5.89 25.03
N VAL A 139 -5.91 4.75 24.88
CA VAL A 139 -5.83 3.64 25.86
C VAL A 139 -4.41 3.09 25.98
N LEU A 140 -3.71 2.87 24.86
CA LEU A 140 -2.31 2.43 24.90
C LEU A 140 -1.42 3.48 25.56
N SER A 141 -1.66 4.77 25.32
CA SER A 141 -0.93 5.86 25.99
C SER A 141 -1.17 5.87 27.51
N ILE A 142 -2.39 5.53 27.96
CA ILE A 142 -2.66 5.32 29.39
C ILE A 142 -1.83 4.15 29.91
N PHE A 143 -1.77 3.02 29.18
CA PHE A 143 -0.95 1.87 29.56
C PHE A 143 0.54 2.20 29.68
N VAL A 144 1.05 3.09 28.82
CA VAL A 144 2.41 3.65 28.93
C VAL A 144 2.56 4.44 30.25
N LEU A 145 1.63 5.35 30.56
CA LEU A 145 1.72 6.20 31.75
C LEU A 145 1.61 5.43 33.07
N ILE A 146 0.76 4.39 33.13
CA ILE A 146 0.64 3.52 34.30
C ILE A 146 1.75 2.45 34.38
N LYS A 147 2.72 2.48 33.45
CA LYS A 147 3.84 1.55 33.33
C LYS A 147 3.44 0.08 33.11
N LEU A 148 2.26 -0.16 32.52
CA LEU A 148 1.84 -1.51 32.11
C LEU A 148 2.63 -1.97 30.87
N ILE A 149 2.93 -1.04 29.97
CA ILE A 149 3.88 -1.19 28.87
C ILE A 149 4.98 -0.13 29.03
N SER A 150 6.23 -0.51 28.78
CA SER A 150 7.39 0.34 29.10
C SER A 150 8.14 0.74 27.83
N PRO A 151 8.14 2.02 27.45
CA PRO A 151 8.91 2.49 26.31
C PRO A 151 10.41 2.71 26.62
N GLY A 152 10.89 2.27 27.78
CA GLY A 152 12.24 2.59 28.24
C GLY A 152 12.39 4.04 28.66
N ASN A 153 13.55 4.64 28.35
CA ASN A 153 13.91 6.00 28.78
C ASN A 153 13.50 7.08 27.77
N LEU A 154 12.91 6.72 26.63
CA LEU A 154 12.45 7.66 25.59
C LEU A 154 11.60 8.83 26.11
N LEU A 155 10.73 8.56 27.08
CA LEU A 155 9.86 9.59 27.67
C LEU A 155 10.63 10.59 28.54
N VAL A 156 11.72 10.13 29.17
CA VAL A 156 12.54 10.94 30.08
C VAL A 156 13.50 11.82 29.28
N GLU A 157 14.03 11.32 28.17
CA GLU A 157 14.98 12.04 27.33
C GLU A 157 14.33 13.15 26.50
N LYS A 158 13.04 13.03 26.15
CA LYS A 158 12.35 13.99 25.29
C LYS A 158 11.02 14.44 25.90
N THR A 159 11.04 15.58 26.58
CA THR A 159 9.88 16.22 27.24
C THR A 159 8.67 16.37 26.32
N TRP A 160 8.88 16.65 25.02
CA TRP A 160 7.78 16.79 24.06
C TRP A 160 7.04 15.46 23.81
N LEU A 161 7.73 14.31 23.84
CA LEU A 161 7.11 12.99 23.71
C LEU A 161 6.24 12.69 24.93
N PHE A 162 6.75 13.00 26.12
CA PHE A 162 5.99 12.87 27.36
C PHE A 162 4.70 13.70 27.35
N LEU A 163 4.77 14.97 26.97
CA LEU A 163 3.60 15.84 26.83
C LEU A 163 2.62 15.32 25.77
N SER A 164 3.13 14.80 24.65
CA SER A 164 2.30 14.23 23.57
C SER A 164 1.54 12.98 24.03
N VAL A 165 2.21 12.09 24.79
CA VAL A 165 1.59 10.89 25.36
C VAL A 165 0.55 11.25 26.41
N ILE A 166 0.81 12.24 27.26
CA ILE A 166 -0.21 12.77 28.20
C ILE A 166 -1.42 13.30 27.44
N GLY A 167 -1.20 14.15 26.44
CA GLY A 167 -2.27 14.71 25.61
C GLY A 167 -3.12 13.61 24.97
N MET A 168 -2.49 12.58 24.41
CA MET A 168 -3.17 11.42 23.83
C MET A 168 -3.92 10.60 24.90
N ALA A 169 -3.30 10.32 26.04
CA ALA A 169 -3.90 9.54 27.13
C ALA A 169 -5.14 10.22 27.74
N LEU A 170 -5.23 11.55 27.70
CA LEU A 170 -6.37 12.30 28.23
C LEU A 170 -7.63 12.22 27.36
N ILE A 171 -7.52 11.82 26.08
CA ILE A 171 -8.67 11.80 25.15
C ILE A 171 -9.81 10.92 25.68
N VAL A 172 -9.55 9.65 26.01
CA VAL A 172 -10.60 8.73 26.47
C VAL A 172 -11.21 9.14 27.81
N PRO A 173 -10.42 9.44 28.87
CA PRO A 173 -10.95 9.89 30.16
C PRO A 173 -11.82 11.14 30.04
N VAL A 174 -11.37 12.16 29.29
CA VAL A 174 -12.12 13.40 29.07
C VAL A 174 -13.45 13.09 28.35
N LEU A 175 -13.44 12.26 27.31
CA LEU A 175 -14.66 11.87 26.62
C LEU A 175 -15.64 11.12 27.53
N ILE A 176 -15.15 10.22 28.38
CA ILE A 176 -15.98 9.49 29.36
C ILE A 176 -16.58 10.46 30.39
N ILE A 177 -15.79 11.37 30.96
CA ILE A 177 -16.28 12.39 31.91
C ILE A 177 -17.37 13.25 31.27
N LEU A 178 -17.15 13.70 30.02
CA LEU A 178 -18.12 14.49 29.28
C LEU A 178 -19.43 13.71 29.02
N PHE A 179 -19.36 12.41 28.75
CA PHE A 179 -20.55 11.54 28.65
C PHE A 179 -21.32 11.45 29.98
N LEU A 180 -20.62 11.35 31.11
CA LEU A 180 -21.22 11.26 32.45
C LEU A 180 -21.91 12.58 32.85
N ILE A 181 -21.27 13.72 32.58
CA ILE A 181 -21.80 15.05 32.96
C ILE A 181 -23.03 15.42 32.12
N ARG A 182 -23.01 15.20 30.81
CA ARG A 182 -24.06 15.72 29.91
C ARG A 182 -25.34 14.86 29.86
N ARG A 183 -25.40 13.70 30.53
CA ARG A 183 -26.55 12.75 30.62
C ARG A 183 -27.37 12.52 29.31
N ARG A 184 -26.82 12.84 28.13
CA ARG A 184 -27.45 12.69 26.80
C ARG A 184 -26.40 12.74 25.69
N ASN A 185 -26.72 12.08 24.58
CA ASN A 185 -25.96 11.92 23.33
C ASN A 185 -25.04 13.11 22.99
N MET A 186 -23.78 13.06 23.42
CA MET A 186 -22.80 14.03 22.94
C MET A 186 -22.51 13.78 21.46
N ALA A 187 -22.55 14.85 20.64
CA ALA A 187 -22.42 14.81 19.19
C ALA A 187 -23.46 13.93 18.44
N GLY A 188 -24.51 13.43 19.13
CA GLY A 188 -25.51 12.52 18.56
C GLY A 188 -25.10 11.05 18.55
N MET A 189 -24.05 10.65 19.28
CA MET A 189 -23.61 9.25 19.37
C MET A 189 -24.09 8.60 20.69
N ARG A 190 -24.64 7.38 20.59
CA ARG A 190 -25.08 6.58 21.74
C ARG A 190 -23.86 6.01 22.49
N PRO A 191 -23.88 5.89 23.82
CA PRO A 191 -22.77 5.31 24.60
C PRO A 191 -22.35 3.91 24.11
N SER A 192 -23.30 3.04 23.75
CA SER A 192 -22.97 1.70 23.23
C SER A 192 -22.16 1.73 21.93
N VAL A 193 -22.43 2.71 21.06
CA VAL A 193 -21.68 2.91 19.81
C VAL A 193 -20.28 3.44 20.12
N PHE A 194 -20.16 4.37 21.08
CA PHE A 194 -18.86 4.87 21.53
C PHE A 194 -17.97 3.74 22.08
N PHE A 195 -18.48 2.92 23.00
CA PHE A 195 -17.71 1.80 23.56
C PHE A 195 -17.39 0.73 22.50
N SER A 196 -18.25 0.54 21.50
CA SER A 196 -17.95 -0.36 20.37
C SER A 196 -16.80 0.18 19.52
N TYR A 197 -16.75 1.48 19.27
CA TYR A 197 -15.65 2.14 18.56
C TYR A 197 -14.34 2.14 19.38
N LEU A 198 -14.43 2.38 20.69
CA LEU A 198 -13.30 2.27 21.62
C LEU A 198 -12.70 0.86 21.57
N GLY A 199 -13.53 -0.18 21.70
CA GLY A 199 -13.10 -1.57 21.64
C GLY A 199 -12.48 -1.92 20.29
N ALA A 200 -13.12 -1.54 19.18
CA ALA A 200 -12.58 -1.74 17.83
C ALA A 200 -11.20 -1.08 17.68
N SER A 201 -11.03 0.12 18.23
CA SER A 201 -9.77 0.86 18.15
C SER A 201 -8.65 0.28 19.00
N VAL A 202 -8.95 -0.17 20.22
CA VAL A 202 -7.97 -0.88 21.04
C VAL A 202 -7.50 -2.16 20.34
N VAL A 203 -8.43 -2.93 19.77
CA VAL A 203 -8.09 -4.17 19.05
C VAL A 203 -7.23 -3.87 17.81
N GLU A 204 -7.55 -2.83 17.04
CA GLU A 204 -6.73 -2.41 15.89
C GLU A 204 -5.29 -2.09 16.30
N TRP A 205 -5.10 -1.21 17.27
CA TRP A 205 -3.76 -0.76 17.65
C TRP A 205 -2.94 -1.87 18.31
N ILE A 206 -3.56 -2.74 19.11
CA ILE A 206 -2.91 -3.93 19.64
C ILE A 206 -2.53 -4.86 18.49
N ALA A 207 -3.41 -5.11 17.53
CA ALA A 207 -3.11 -5.98 16.40
C ALA A 207 -1.96 -5.43 15.54
N ALA A 208 -1.93 -4.12 15.27
CA ALA A 208 -0.83 -3.47 14.57
C ALA A 208 0.50 -3.61 15.35
N GLY A 209 0.46 -3.37 16.68
CA GLY A 209 1.62 -3.55 17.55
C GLY A 209 2.12 -5.00 17.61
N ILE A 210 1.20 -5.99 17.56
CA ILE A 210 1.54 -7.41 17.47
C ILE A 210 2.25 -7.72 16.14
N VAL A 211 1.79 -7.18 15.01
CA VAL A 211 2.50 -7.38 13.73
C VAL A 211 3.92 -6.81 13.80
N MET A 212 4.11 -5.65 14.42
CA MET A 212 5.43 -5.05 14.63
C MET A 212 6.31 -5.88 15.58
N TYR A 213 5.71 -6.45 16.63
CA TYR A 213 6.41 -7.37 17.53
C TYR A 213 6.88 -8.63 16.79
N PHE A 214 5.99 -9.27 16.03
CA PHE A 214 6.35 -10.46 15.28
C PHE A 214 7.34 -10.17 14.14
N SER A 215 7.39 -8.95 13.60
CA SER A 215 8.43 -8.61 12.61
C SER A 215 9.83 -8.56 13.21
N LEU A 216 9.97 -8.17 14.48
CA LEU A 216 11.23 -8.27 15.24
C LEU A 216 11.57 -9.72 15.61
N VAL A 217 10.60 -10.48 16.10
CA VAL A 217 10.79 -11.91 16.45
C VAL A 217 11.22 -12.71 15.21
N THR A 218 10.66 -12.39 14.04
CA THR A 218 11.04 -13.01 12.76
C THR A 218 12.52 -12.78 12.41
N LEU A 219 13.13 -11.73 12.94
CA LEU A 219 14.55 -11.40 12.78
C LEU A 219 15.43 -11.89 13.94
N GLY A 220 14.89 -12.72 14.84
CA GLY A 220 15.62 -13.26 15.98
C GLY A 220 15.80 -12.28 17.14
N VAL A 221 15.07 -11.15 17.16
CA VAL A 221 15.15 -10.18 18.26
C VAL A 221 14.29 -10.65 19.44
N GLU A 222 14.96 -11.00 20.54
CA GLU A 222 14.32 -11.40 21.79
C GLU A 222 14.10 -10.19 22.71
N LEU A 223 13.01 -9.46 22.49
CA LEU A 223 12.55 -8.38 23.37
C LEU A 223 11.19 -8.72 23.98
N ASP A 224 10.91 -8.19 25.18
CA ASP A 224 9.57 -8.28 25.77
C ASP A 224 8.56 -7.52 24.90
N ALA A 225 7.45 -8.15 24.58
CA ALA A 225 6.36 -7.54 23.83
C ALA A 225 5.87 -6.22 24.47
N ARG A 226 5.93 -6.08 25.80
CA ARG A 226 5.58 -4.84 26.50
C ARG A 226 6.50 -3.68 26.15
N ILE A 227 7.77 -3.96 25.90
CA ILE A 227 8.75 -2.95 25.47
C ILE A 227 8.41 -2.50 24.06
N VAL A 228 8.27 -3.47 23.15
CA VAL A 228 7.96 -3.19 21.74
C VAL A 228 6.64 -2.44 21.61
N LEU A 229 5.59 -2.86 22.32
CA LEU A 229 4.30 -2.15 22.32
C LEU A 229 4.40 -0.74 22.93
N GLY A 230 5.24 -0.54 23.95
CA GLY A 230 5.51 0.78 24.52
C GLY A 230 6.16 1.72 23.52
N VAL A 231 7.27 1.28 22.90
CA VAL A 231 7.98 2.04 21.85
C VAL A 231 7.07 2.29 20.64
N PHE A 232 6.35 1.27 20.18
CA PHE A 232 5.37 1.37 19.10
C PHE A 232 4.29 2.42 19.40
N THR A 233 3.79 2.47 20.63
CA THR A 233 2.77 3.45 21.04
C THR A 233 3.31 4.88 20.94
N ILE A 234 4.52 5.14 21.46
CA ILE A 234 5.13 6.48 21.38
C ILE A 234 5.39 6.88 19.94
N ALA A 235 5.99 5.97 19.15
CA ALA A 235 6.25 6.20 17.73
C ALA A 235 4.94 6.49 16.96
N SER A 236 3.86 5.77 17.28
CA SER A 236 2.54 5.97 16.68
C SER A 236 1.91 7.31 17.07
N VAL A 237 2.04 7.75 18.33
CA VAL A 237 1.57 9.07 18.77
C VAL A 237 2.27 10.18 18.00
N ALA A 238 3.59 10.10 17.89
CA ALA A 238 4.37 11.07 17.15
C ALA A 238 4.07 11.05 15.63
N GLY A 239 3.90 9.85 15.05
CA GLY A 239 3.49 9.69 13.65
C GLY A 239 2.12 10.30 13.37
N MET A 240 1.18 10.21 14.31
CA MET A 240 -0.14 10.84 14.17
C MET A 240 -0.06 12.37 14.29
N ILE A 241 0.84 12.91 15.11
CA ILE A 241 1.03 14.35 15.27
C ILE A 241 1.70 14.97 14.03
N SER A 242 2.64 14.27 13.40
CA SER A 242 3.38 14.81 12.25
C SER A 242 2.56 14.90 10.97
N LEU A 243 1.43 14.19 10.89
CA LEU A 243 0.54 14.13 9.71
C LEU A 243 1.24 13.77 8.40
N VAL A 244 2.43 13.16 8.47
CA VAL A 244 3.17 12.73 7.28
C VAL A 244 2.39 11.61 6.60
N PRO A 245 2.10 11.72 5.28
CA PRO A 245 1.34 10.71 4.57
C PRO A 245 1.98 9.32 4.70
N GLY A 246 1.20 8.35 5.18
CA GLY A 246 1.63 6.96 5.36
C GLY A 246 2.52 6.73 6.58
N GLY A 247 2.65 7.73 7.47
CA GLY A 247 3.46 7.63 8.69
C GLY A 247 4.97 7.50 8.45
N PHE A 248 5.43 7.66 7.20
CA PHE A 248 6.83 7.58 6.82
C PHE A 248 7.66 8.62 7.59
N GLY A 249 8.81 8.19 8.12
CA GLY A 249 9.77 9.04 8.80
C GLY A 249 9.51 9.22 10.29
N SER A 250 8.41 9.86 10.70
CA SER A 250 8.25 10.18 12.14
C SER A 250 8.05 8.93 13.01
N PHE A 251 7.24 7.97 12.56
CA PHE A 251 7.10 6.69 13.25
C PHE A 251 8.42 5.90 13.18
N ASP A 252 8.97 5.75 11.98
CA ASP A 252 10.14 4.90 11.73
C ASP A 252 11.36 5.36 12.54
N LEU A 253 11.65 6.67 12.55
CA LEU A 253 12.75 7.26 13.30
C LEU A 253 12.60 7.06 14.81
N LEU A 254 11.41 7.29 15.36
CA LEU A 254 11.19 7.15 16.80
C LEU A 254 11.16 5.68 17.24
N PHE A 255 10.69 4.80 16.35
CA PHE A 255 10.76 3.37 16.60
C PHE A 255 12.22 2.88 16.59
N LEU A 256 13.04 3.35 15.64
CA LEU A 256 14.48 3.09 15.58
C LEU A 256 15.20 3.60 16.83
N VAL A 257 15.05 4.88 17.16
CA VAL A 257 15.65 5.48 18.36
C VAL A 257 15.19 4.73 19.61
N GLY A 258 13.93 4.31 19.65
CA GLY A 258 13.39 3.56 20.78
C GLY A 258 13.99 2.18 20.98
N LEU A 259 14.14 1.39 19.91
CA LEU A 259 14.76 0.07 20.03
C LEU A 259 16.27 0.12 20.23
N ASN A 260 16.93 1.17 19.72
CA ASN A 260 18.36 1.37 19.94
C ASN A 260 18.71 1.50 21.43
N GLN A 261 17.83 2.11 22.24
CA GLN A 261 18.00 2.16 23.71
C GLN A 261 18.03 0.78 24.38
N PHE A 262 17.47 -0.24 23.72
CA PHE A 262 17.47 -1.62 24.18
C PHE A 262 18.56 -2.47 23.50
N GLY A 263 19.52 -1.82 22.82
CA GLY A 263 20.65 -2.50 22.18
C GLY A 263 20.32 -3.20 20.87
N VAL A 264 19.14 -2.95 20.28
CA VAL A 264 18.81 -3.49 18.96
C VAL A 264 19.52 -2.68 17.88
N ASP A 265 20.18 -3.38 16.97
CA ASP A 265 20.86 -2.75 15.85
C ASP A 265 19.88 -1.98 14.94
N SER A 266 20.38 -0.87 14.37
CA SER A 266 19.58 0.00 13.51
C SER A 266 19.17 -0.71 12.21
N GLU A 267 20.06 -1.52 11.62
CA GLU A 267 19.79 -2.29 10.41
C GLU A 267 18.70 -3.34 10.63
N ILE A 268 18.75 -4.03 11.78
CA ILE A 268 17.72 -5.01 12.18
C ILE A 268 16.38 -4.31 12.40
N THR A 269 16.36 -3.18 13.11
CA THR A 269 15.14 -2.43 13.39
C THR A 269 14.50 -1.92 12.09
N LEU A 270 15.32 -1.37 11.20
CA LEU A 270 14.88 -0.93 9.88
C LEU A 270 14.32 -2.09 9.04
N THR A 271 14.99 -3.24 9.05
CA THR A 271 14.49 -4.45 8.38
C THR A 271 13.15 -4.90 8.97
N ALA A 272 12.97 -4.82 10.30
CA ALA A 272 11.71 -5.14 10.97
C ALA A 272 10.57 -4.20 10.54
N ILE A 273 10.86 -2.91 10.36
CA ILE A 273 9.89 -1.92 9.85
C ILE A 273 9.49 -2.26 8.41
N VAL A 274 10.45 -2.66 7.57
CA VAL A 274 10.17 -3.11 6.19
C VAL A 274 9.25 -4.34 6.20
N LEU A 275 9.57 -5.36 7.00
CA LEU A 275 8.74 -6.56 7.14
C LEU A 275 7.34 -6.23 7.66
N TYR A 276 7.22 -5.34 8.65
CA TYR A 276 5.95 -4.82 9.15
C TYR A 276 5.13 -4.17 8.03
N ARG A 277 5.73 -3.29 7.22
CA ARG A 277 5.05 -2.62 6.11
C ARG A 277 4.62 -3.60 5.01
N LEU A 278 5.42 -4.63 4.74
CA LEU A 278 5.05 -5.68 3.79
C LEU A 278 3.81 -6.44 4.27
N ALA A 279 3.83 -6.92 5.52
CA ALA A 279 2.75 -7.73 6.10
C ALA A 279 1.46 -6.93 6.37
N TYR A 280 1.58 -5.68 6.84
CA TYR A 280 0.45 -4.86 7.29
C TYR A 280 -0.07 -3.88 6.24
N SER A 281 0.76 -3.44 5.28
CA SER A 281 0.37 -2.40 4.33
C SER A 281 0.38 -2.90 2.89
N PHE A 282 1.54 -3.33 2.36
CA PHE A 282 1.70 -3.57 0.92
C PHE A 282 1.01 -4.84 0.43
N ILE A 283 1.18 -5.99 1.11
CA ILE A 283 0.50 -7.24 0.71
C ILE A 283 -1.02 -7.10 0.86
N PRO A 284 -1.56 -6.59 1.99
CA PRO A 284 -3.00 -6.33 2.10
C PRO A 284 -3.53 -5.34 1.06
N PHE A 285 -2.73 -4.36 0.63
CA PHE A 285 -3.09 -3.44 -0.45
C PHE A 285 -3.21 -4.15 -1.80
N GLY A 286 -2.30 -5.07 -2.13
CA GLY A 286 -2.42 -5.94 -3.30
C GLY A 286 -3.74 -6.73 -3.32
N ILE A 287 -4.10 -7.32 -2.17
CA ILE A 287 -5.40 -8.00 -2.01
C ILE A 287 -6.55 -6.99 -2.14
N GLY A 288 -6.41 -5.78 -1.58
CA GLY A 288 -7.36 -4.68 -1.72
C GLY A 288 -7.61 -4.28 -3.18
N LEU A 289 -6.57 -4.25 -4.01
CA LEU A 289 -6.69 -3.99 -5.44
C LEU A 289 -7.48 -5.09 -6.15
N ILE A 290 -7.23 -6.36 -5.83
CA ILE A 290 -7.99 -7.50 -6.39
C ILE A 290 -9.45 -7.41 -5.95
N LEU A 291 -9.71 -7.16 -4.66
CA LEU A 291 -11.08 -6.98 -4.16
C LEU A 291 -11.78 -5.80 -4.82
N ALA A 292 -11.09 -4.66 -5.01
CA ALA A 292 -11.62 -3.52 -5.73
C ALA A 292 -11.94 -3.86 -7.19
N ALA A 293 -11.05 -4.57 -7.89
CA ALA A 293 -11.27 -5.00 -9.27
C ALA A 293 -12.52 -5.89 -9.40
N VAL A 294 -12.71 -6.83 -8.46
CA VAL A 294 -13.88 -7.72 -8.40
C VAL A 294 -15.15 -6.93 -8.09
N ASP A 295 -15.09 -6.02 -7.11
CA ASP A 295 -16.27 -5.29 -6.63
C ASP A 295 -16.79 -4.25 -7.63
N MET A 296 -15.88 -3.65 -8.41
CA MET A 296 -16.19 -2.70 -9.46
C MET A 296 -16.74 -3.39 -10.71
N THR A 297 -17.96 -3.92 -10.64
CA THR A 297 -18.67 -4.49 -11.78
C THR A 297 -19.28 -3.37 -12.66
N GLY A 298 -19.41 -3.60 -13.98
CA GLY A 298 -19.79 -2.58 -14.98
C GLY A 298 -21.07 -1.76 -14.72
N ASN A 299 -21.99 -2.25 -13.88
CA ASN A 299 -23.22 -1.54 -13.49
C ASN A 299 -22.98 -0.41 -12.47
N THR A 300 -21.99 -0.56 -11.58
CA THR A 300 -21.56 0.51 -10.66
C THR A 300 -20.83 1.62 -11.43
N MET A 301 -20.10 1.24 -12.49
CA MET A 301 -19.40 2.18 -13.40
C MET A 301 -20.36 3.05 -14.21
N LYS A 302 -21.38 2.46 -14.86
CA LYS A 302 -22.38 3.24 -15.63
C LYS A 302 -23.11 4.27 -14.74
N LYS A 303 -23.51 3.86 -13.52
CA LYS A 303 -24.21 4.75 -12.59
C LYS A 303 -23.32 5.86 -12.00
N LEU A 304 -22.01 5.62 -11.85
CA LEU A 304 -21.05 6.65 -11.41
C LEU A 304 -20.77 7.70 -12.50
N GLU A 305 -20.72 7.27 -13.76
CA GLU A 305 -20.51 8.15 -14.92
C GLU A 305 -21.81 8.93 -15.28
N GLU A 306 -22.98 8.30 -15.23
CA GLU A 306 -24.29 8.90 -15.59
C GLU A 306 -24.82 9.89 -14.55
N LYS A 307 -24.47 9.72 -13.27
CA LYS A 307 -24.76 10.68 -12.19
C LYS A 307 -23.44 11.13 -11.56
N PRO A 308 -22.74 12.12 -12.15
CA PRO A 308 -21.58 12.69 -11.49
C PRO A 308 -22.02 13.08 -10.09
N ILE A 309 -21.29 12.58 -9.10
CA ILE A 309 -21.73 12.61 -7.71
C ILE A 309 -21.75 14.07 -7.23
N ILE A 310 -22.88 14.76 -7.43
CA ILE A 310 -23.23 15.99 -6.74
C ILE A 310 -23.68 15.53 -5.35
N ALA A 311 -22.71 15.24 -4.48
CA ALA A 311 -22.93 15.55 -3.08
C ALA A 311 -23.01 17.08 -3.00
N PRO A 312 -23.99 17.66 -2.30
CA PRO A 312 -24.16 19.10 -2.26
C PRO A 312 -22.85 19.71 -1.74
N ALA A 313 -22.46 20.79 -2.41
CA ALA A 313 -21.34 21.63 -2.08
C ALA A 313 -21.15 21.73 -0.56
N ILE A 314 -20.04 21.19 -0.05
CA ILE A 314 -19.25 21.99 0.85
C ILE A 314 -18.47 22.89 -0.10
N GLU A 315 -18.93 24.12 -0.18
CA GLU A 315 -18.49 25.22 -1.02
C GLU A 315 -16.97 25.22 -1.27
N THR A 316 -16.60 25.14 -2.55
CA THR A 316 -15.54 25.94 -3.19
C THR A 316 -14.14 26.13 -2.60
N THR A 317 -13.67 25.40 -1.59
CA THR A 317 -12.34 25.74 -0.98
C THR A 317 -11.21 24.73 -1.18
N ASN A 318 -11.44 23.42 -1.24
CA ASN A 318 -10.33 22.45 -1.29
C ASN A 318 -10.18 21.73 -2.62
N ILE A 319 -9.43 22.36 -3.55
CA ILE A 319 -8.90 21.71 -4.76
C ILE A 319 -8.23 20.37 -4.42
N LEU A 320 -7.61 20.27 -3.24
CA LEU A 320 -6.97 19.08 -2.71
C LEU A 320 -7.96 17.92 -2.54
N LEU A 321 -9.16 18.18 -2.01
CA LEU A 321 -10.18 17.15 -1.81
C LEU A 321 -10.78 16.67 -3.13
N ILE A 322 -10.94 17.57 -4.10
CA ILE A 322 -11.41 17.22 -5.45
C ILE A 322 -10.39 16.32 -6.15
N LEU A 323 -9.11 16.70 -6.09
CA LEU A 323 -8.02 15.94 -6.68
C LEU A 323 -7.82 14.58 -5.99
N HIS A 324 -7.86 14.56 -4.66
CA HIS A 324 -7.79 13.33 -3.86
C HIS A 324 -8.92 12.37 -4.19
N ARG A 325 -10.16 12.87 -4.29
CA ARG A 325 -11.30 12.04 -4.66
C ARG A 325 -11.17 11.51 -6.09
N ALA A 326 -10.68 12.33 -7.01
CA ALA A 326 -10.39 11.89 -8.38
C ALA A 326 -9.30 10.82 -8.40
N LEU A 327 -8.27 10.93 -7.56
CA LEU A 327 -7.24 9.90 -7.38
C LEU A 327 -7.84 8.60 -6.86
N LEU A 328 -8.65 8.63 -5.79
CA LEU A 328 -9.28 7.43 -5.24
C LEU A 328 -10.18 6.72 -6.24
N LEU A 329 -11.00 7.48 -6.98
CA LEU A 329 -11.82 6.92 -8.06
C LEU A 329 -10.95 6.33 -9.16
N ARG A 330 -9.86 7.01 -9.55
CA ARG A 330 -8.92 6.48 -10.53
C ARG A 330 -8.22 5.20 -10.06
N LEU A 331 -7.82 5.12 -8.79
CA LEU A 331 -7.16 3.94 -8.23
C LEU A 331 -8.14 2.76 -8.10
N LEU A 332 -9.37 3.01 -7.64
CA LEU A 332 -10.42 1.99 -7.54
C LEU A 332 -10.77 1.47 -8.94
N ASN A 333 -11.07 2.38 -9.89
CA ASN A 333 -11.43 2.07 -11.27
C ASN A 333 -10.28 1.42 -12.05
N GLY A 334 -9.06 1.91 -11.80
CA GLY A 334 -7.81 1.49 -12.41
C GLY A 334 -7.12 0.35 -11.66
N SER A 335 -7.78 -0.33 -10.73
CA SER A 335 -7.21 -1.45 -9.98
C SER A 335 -6.60 -2.51 -10.90
N LEU A 336 -7.33 -2.94 -11.94
CA LEU A 336 -6.79 -3.84 -12.97
C LEU A 336 -5.57 -3.25 -13.69
N ALA A 337 -5.61 -1.96 -14.02
CA ALA A 337 -4.51 -1.27 -14.68
C ALA A 337 -3.25 -1.24 -13.81
N ILE A 338 -3.40 -0.99 -12.50
CA ILE A 338 -2.32 -1.03 -11.53
C ILE A 338 -1.75 -2.45 -11.40
N ILE A 339 -2.61 -3.46 -11.31
CA ILE A 339 -2.19 -4.87 -11.23
C ILE A 339 -1.37 -5.25 -12.49
N SER A 340 -1.85 -4.89 -13.68
CA SER A 340 -1.10 -5.11 -14.94
C SER A 340 0.23 -4.38 -14.95
N PHE A 341 0.26 -3.12 -14.51
CA PHE A 341 1.48 -2.31 -14.44
C PHE A 341 2.52 -2.92 -13.49
N CYS A 342 2.10 -3.27 -12.27
CA CYS A 342 2.96 -3.92 -11.29
C CYS A 342 3.48 -5.27 -11.79
N CYS A 343 2.63 -6.06 -12.47
CA CYS A 343 3.06 -7.30 -13.09
C CYS A 343 4.15 -7.05 -14.16
N GLY A 344 3.97 -6.05 -15.02
CA GLY A 344 4.98 -5.65 -16.00
C GLY A 344 6.31 -5.23 -15.37
N ALA A 345 6.26 -4.44 -14.30
CA ALA A 345 7.44 -4.02 -13.55
C ALA A 345 8.18 -5.22 -12.91
N VAL A 346 7.44 -6.20 -12.38
CA VAL A 346 8.00 -7.44 -11.83
C VAL A 346 8.67 -8.27 -12.93
N VAL A 347 8.07 -8.36 -14.13
CA VAL A 347 8.69 -9.04 -15.28
C VAL A 347 10.00 -8.36 -15.67
N LEU A 348 10.04 -7.03 -15.71
CA LEU A 348 11.27 -6.27 -16.01
C LEU A 348 12.34 -6.44 -14.94
N ALA A 349 11.96 -6.38 -13.65
CA ALA A 349 12.90 -6.61 -12.55
C ALA A 349 13.47 -8.03 -12.60
N SER A 350 12.63 -9.04 -12.87
CA SER A 350 13.05 -10.43 -13.08
C SER A 350 13.92 -10.60 -14.32
N ALA A 351 13.76 -9.74 -15.32
CA ALA A 351 14.61 -9.72 -16.51
C ALA A 351 16.03 -9.19 -16.19
N ALA A 352 16.12 -8.22 -15.28
CA ALA A 352 17.37 -7.58 -14.85
C ALA A 352 18.22 -8.46 -13.92
N LEU A 353 17.59 -9.31 -13.09
CA LEU A 353 18.29 -10.15 -12.12
C LEU A 353 19.11 -11.28 -12.80
N PRO A 354 20.31 -11.59 -12.26
CA PRO A 354 21.13 -12.70 -12.75
C PRO A 354 20.45 -14.05 -12.44
N ILE A 355 20.52 -14.99 -13.39
CA ILE A 355 19.84 -16.29 -13.32
C ILE A 355 20.79 -17.34 -12.73
N ASP A 356 20.39 -18.03 -11.65
CA ASP A 356 21.13 -19.17 -11.09
C ASP A 356 21.25 -20.33 -12.08
N ARG A 357 22.48 -20.85 -12.25
CA ARG A 357 22.80 -21.96 -13.16
C ARG A 357 22.03 -23.26 -12.89
N SER A 358 21.58 -23.49 -11.66
CA SER A 358 20.83 -24.70 -11.27
C SER A 358 19.37 -24.71 -11.72
N MET A 359 18.83 -23.56 -12.17
CA MET A 359 17.43 -23.41 -12.60
C MET A 359 17.28 -23.22 -14.11
N LEU A 360 18.38 -23.27 -14.86
CA LEU A 360 18.38 -23.22 -16.32
C LEU A 360 18.10 -24.62 -16.89
N ILE A 361 17.32 -24.65 -17.97
CA ILE A 361 17.20 -25.85 -18.80
C ILE A 361 18.60 -26.13 -19.36
N PRO A 362 19.20 -27.31 -19.10
CA PRO A 362 20.48 -27.67 -19.70
C PRO A 362 20.33 -27.58 -21.22
N ASP A 363 21.29 -26.96 -21.92
CA ASP A 363 21.39 -26.83 -23.40
C ASP A 363 20.89 -25.54 -24.07
N LEU A 364 20.49 -24.49 -23.35
CA LEU A 364 20.11 -23.22 -23.99
C LEU A 364 21.33 -22.37 -24.40
N SER A 365 21.45 -22.06 -25.70
CA SER A 365 22.56 -21.21 -26.21
C SER A 365 22.52 -19.78 -25.67
N ARG A 366 23.69 -19.13 -25.56
CA ARG A 366 23.80 -17.73 -25.08
C ARG A 366 22.98 -16.74 -25.92
N HIS A 367 22.90 -16.96 -27.23
CA HIS A 367 22.10 -16.13 -28.14
C HIS A 367 20.59 -16.33 -27.89
N ALA A 368 20.15 -17.58 -27.71
CA ALA A 368 18.76 -17.88 -27.38
C ALA A 368 18.34 -17.25 -26.04
N LEU A 369 19.22 -17.25 -25.03
CA LEU A 369 18.97 -16.57 -23.75
C LEU A 369 18.79 -15.05 -23.90
N THR A 370 19.63 -14.39 -24.68
CA THR A 370 19.51 -12.94 -24.97
C THR A 370 18.18 -12.63 -25.67
N VAL A 371 17.80 -13.44 -26.66
CA VAL A 371 16.53 -13.28 -27.39
C VAL A 371 15.33 -13.48 -26.47
N LEU A 372 15.33 -14.54 -25.65
CA LEU A 372 14.26 -14.82 -24.69
C LEU A 372 14.14 -13.71 -23.64
N ASN A 373 15.27 -13.19 -23.15
CA ASN A 373 15.27 -12.08 -22.21
C ASN A 373 14.74 -10.79 -22.86
N GLY A 374 15.13 -10.51 -24.10
CA GLY A 374 14.62 -9.37 -24.88
C GLY A 374 13.11 -9.45 -25.09
N LEU A 375 12.60 -10.60 -25.52
CA LEU A 375 11.16 -10.82 -25.67
C LEU A 375 10.42 -10.67 -24.33
N SER A 376 10.95 -11.21 -23.24
CA SER A 376 10.37 -11.05 -21.91
C SER A 376 10.27 -9.57 -21.51
N ILE A 377 11.29 -8.77 -21.81
CA ILE A 377 11.30 -7.32 -21.56
C ILE A 377 10.25 -6.63 -22.44
N SER A 378 10.17 -6.94 -23.73
CA SER A 378 9.17 -6.34 -24.63
C SER A 378 7.74 -6.58 -24.11
N PHE A 379 7.41 -7.81 -23.69
CA PHE A 379 6.10 -8.09 -23.10
C PHE A 379 5.90 -7.46 -21.71
N GLY A 380 6.97 -7.31 -20.92
CA GLY A 380 6.96 -6.51 -19.70
C GLY A 380 6.64 -5.03 -19.96
N LEU A 381 7.24 -4.43 -20.99
CA LEU A 381 6.99 -3.05 -21.42
C LEU A 381 5.56 -2.87 -21.95
N ILE A 382 5.04 -3.83 -22.71
CA ILE A 382 3.63 -3.84 -23.13
C ILE A 382 2.72 -3.79 -21.90
N LEU A 383 2.99 -4.60 -20.86
CA LEU A 383 2.22 -4.61 -19.62
C LEU A 383 2.32 -3.30 -18.82
N LEU A 384 3.34 -2.46 -19.03
CA LEU A 384 3.43 -1.11 -18.48
C LEU A 384 2.58 -0.08 -19.26
N ILE A 385 2.37 -0.28 -20.56
CA ILE A 385 1.64 0.67 -21.42
C ILE A 385 0.13 0.38 -21.44
N VAL A 386 -0.26 -0.89 -21.58
CA VAL A 386 -1.66 -1.34 -21.67
C VAL A 386 -2.55 -0.83 -20.50
N PRO A 387 -2.06 -0.58 -19.27
CA PRO A 387 -2.81 0.08 -18.19
C PRO A 387 -3.60 1.33 -18.62
N LEU A 388 -3.09 2.13 -19.56
CA LEU A 388 -3.78 3.32 -20.09
C LEU A 388 -5.10 2.98 -20.79
N GLU A 389 -5.17 1.84 -21.46
CA GLU A 389 -6.38 1.32 -22.08
C GLU A 389 -7.21 0.49 -21.12
N LEU A 390 -6.55 -0.26 -20.23
CA LEU A 390 -7.18 -1.11 -19.24
C LEU A 390 -8.04 -0.30 -18.26
N TYR A 391 -7.60 0.92 -17.96
CA TYR A 391 -8.40 1.90 -17.22
C TYR A 391 -9.76 2.18 -17.89
N LYS A 392 -9.80 2.18 -19.24
CA LYS A 392 -11.03 2.40 -20.02
C LYS A 392 -11.82 1.10 -20.23
N ARG A 393 -11.29 -0.06 -19.80
CA ARG A 393 -11.91 -1.40 -19.87
C ARG A 393 -12.37 -1.79 -21.27
N THR A 394 -11.48 -1.66 -22.26
CA THR A 394 -11.77 -2.08 -23.64
C THR A 394 -11.52 -3.57 -23.85
N ARG A 395 -12.32 -4.25 -24.69
CA ARG A 395 -12.08 -5.66 -25.05
C ARG A 395 -10.68 -5.87 -25.64
N ARG A 396 -10.20 -4.91 -26.45
CA ARG A 396 -8.84 -4.89 -26.98
C ARG A 396 -7.79 -4.95 -25.87
N SER A 397 -7.90 -4.08 -24.86
CA SER A 397 -6.94 -4.03 -23.76
C SER A 397 -6.87 -5.34 -22.98
N LEU A 398 -8.01 -6.02 -22.80
CA LEU A 398 -8.05 -7.34 -22.18
C LEU A 398 -7.24 -8.36 -22.99
N TYR A 399 -7.46 -8.46 -24.31
CA TYR A 399 -6.71 -9.39 -25.15
C TYR A 399 -5.22 -9.04 -25.22
N MET A 400 -4.86 -7.76 -25.25
CA MET A 400 -3.47 -7.31 -25.19
C MET A 400 -2.80 -7.69 -23.87
N THR A 401 -3.48 -7.51 -22.74
CA THR A 401 -2.96 -7.96 -21.43
C THR A 401 -2.83 -9.47 -21.36
N LEU A 402 -3.85 -10.23 -21.80
CA LEU A 402 -3.80 -11.70 -21.76
C LEU A 402 -2.67 -12.26 -22.64
N THR A 403 -2.52 -11.74 -23.87
CA THR A 403 -1.42 -12.14 -24.77
C THR A 403 -0.07 -11.78 -24.17
N ALA A 404 0.08 -10.56 -23.64
CA ALA A 404 1.34 -10.15 -23.04
C ALA A 404 1.69 -10.96 -21.79
N LEU A 405 0.72 -11.28 -20.93
CA LEU A 405 0.93 -12.16 -19.78
C LEU A 405 1.31 -13.58 -20.21
N ALA A 406 0.63 -14.14 -21.22
CA ALA A 406 0.93 -15.48 -21.72
C ALA A 406 2.36 -15.57 -22.28
N PHE A 407 2.77 -14.61 -23.12
CA PHE A 407 4.12 -14.58 -23.66
C PHE A 407 5.18 -14.25 -22.61
N ALA A 408 4.91 -13.30 -21.71
CA ALA A 408 5.80 -13.02 -20.59
C ALA A 408 6.03 -14.26 -19.71
N PHE A 409 4.97 -15.05 -19.46
CA PHE A 409 5.07 -16.33 -18.75
C PHE A 409 5.96 -17.32 -19.49
N VAL A 410 5.69 -17.55 -20.78
CA VAL A 410 6.44 -18.50 -21.61
C VAL A 410 7.92 -18.15 -21.65
N PHE A 411 8.26 -16.90 -21.97
CA PHE A 411 9.67 -16.47 -22.07
C PHE A 411 10.38 -16.44 -20.72
N SER A 412 9.67 -16.08 -19.64
CA SER A 412 10.24 -16.13 -18.29
C SER A 412 10.46 -17.57 -17.83
N PHE A 413 9.57 -18.51 -18.20
CA PHE A 413 9.70 -19.94 -17.86
C PHE A 413 10.90 -20.58 -18.56
N PHE A 414 11.10 -20.30 -19.85
CA PHE A 414 12.24 -20.82 -20.61
C PHE A 414 13.59 -20.20 -20.19
N LYS A 415 13.59 -18.99 -19.61
CA LYS A 415 14.79 -18.32 -19.09
C LYS A 415 15.33 -19.00 -17.81
N GLY A 416 14.45 -19.62 -17.02
CA GLY A 416 14.77 -20.28 -15.76
C GLY A 416 13.64 -20.12 -14.73
N PHE A 417 13.60 -21.00 -13.73
CA PHE A 417 12.52 -21.08 -12.74
C PHE A 417 12.46 -19.85 -11.79
N ASN A 418 12.01 -18.70 -12.30
CA ASN A 418 11.78 -17.51 -11.48
C ASN A 418 10.45 -17.61 -10.73
N ILE A 419 10.47 -17.40 -9.41
CA ILE A 419 9.29 -17.44 -8.53
C ILE A 419 8.21 -16.45 -9.00
N SER A 420 8.62 -15.28 -9.50
CA SER A 420 7.75 -14.26 -10.09
C SER A 420 6.97 -14.78 -11.30
N ALA A 421 7.64 -15.52 -12.19
CA ALA A 421 7.04 -16.06 -13.40
C ALA A 421 6.06 -17.19 -13.10
N VAL A 422 6.41 -18.09 -12.17
CA VAL A 422 5.62 -19.30 -11.90
C VAL A 422 4.32 -18.99 -11.15
N PHE A 423 4.31 -18.00 -10.26
CA PHE A 423 3.15 -17.76 -9.40
C PHE A 423 2.39 -16.46 -9.74
N ILE A 424 3.09 -15.35 -9.97
CA ILE A 424 2.43 -14.03 -10.12
C ILE A 424 1.73 -13.94 -11.49
N ILE A 425 2.43 -14.30 -12.57
CA ILE A 425 1.88 -14.14 -13.93
C ILE A 425 0.62 -15.00 -14.13
N PRO A 426 0.59 -16.31 -13.78
CA PRO A 426 -0.62 -17.12 -13.91
C PRO A 426 -1.78 -16.63 -13.04
N LEU A 427 -1.50 -16.19 -11.80
CA LEU A 427 -2.51 -15.64 -10.91
C LEU A 427 -3.19 -14.41 -11.52
N VAL A 428 -2.38 -13.47 -12.02
CA VAL A 428 -2.88 -12.26 -12.69
C VAL A 428 -3.64 -12.63 -13.98
N PHE A 429 -3.13 -13.59 -14.77
CA PHE A 429 -3.80 -14.08 -15.97
C PHE A 429 -5.21 -14.65 -15.66
N ILE A 430 -5.33 -15.50 -14.64
CA ILE A 430 -6.61 -16.05 -14.19
C ILE A 430 -7.55 -14.94 -13.73
N LEU A 431 -7.05 -13.95 -12.98
CA LEU A 431 -7.84 -12.79 -12.55
C LEU A 431 -8.46 -12.04 -13.73
N PHE A 432 -7.69 -11.79 -14.80
CA PHE A 432 -8.19 -11.13 -16.01
C PHE A 432 -9.24 -11.97 -16.75
N ILE A 433 -9.09 -13.30 -16.77
CA ILE A 433 -10.11 -14.20 -17.34
C ILE A 433 -11.40 -14.15 -16.54
N LEU A 434 -11.33 -14.24 -15.21
CA LEU A 434 -12.51 -14.20 -14.34
C LEU A 434 -13.27 -12.86 -14.48
N LEU A 435 -12.53 -11.77 -14.68
CA LEU A 435 -13.08 -10.42 -14.80
C LEU A 435 -13.34 -9.98 -16.25
N ARG A 436 -13.25 -10.89 -17.24
CA ARG A 436 -13.49 -10.60 -18.67
C ARG A 436 -14.83 -9.91 -18.94
N GLY A 437 -15.86 -10.25 -18.16
CA GLY A 437 -17.20 -9.67 -18.28
C GLY A 437 -17.28 -8.17 -17.98
N GLN A 438 -16.25 -7.60 -17.34
CA GLN A 438 -16.17 -6.16 -17.06
C GLN A 438 -15.70 -5.34 -18.28
N PHE A 439 -15.18 -5.98 -19.33
CA PHE A 439 -14.65 -5.32 -20.52
C PHE A 439 -15.71 -5.23 -21.62
N THR A 440 -16.55 -4.20 -21.54
CA THR A 440 -17.70 -4.03 -22.45
C THR A 440 -17.45 -3.05 -23.59
N ARG A 441 -16.43 -2.18 -23.49
CA ARG A 441 -16.17 -1.15 -24.53
C ARG A 441 -15.33 -1.75 -25.66
N GLU A 442 -15.69 -1.50 -26.91
CA GLU A 442 -14.93 -2.05 -28.06
C GLU A 442 -13.72 -1.22 -28.45
N ARG A 443 -13.85 0.12 -28.43
CA ARG A 443 -12.77 1.05 -28.79
C ARG A 443 -12.71 2.23 -27.83
N ALA A 444 -11.51 2.72 -27.59
CA ALA A 444 -11.28 4.00 -26.94
C ALA A 444 -10.54 4.92 -27.92
N VAL A 445 -10.97 6.18 -28.02
CA VAL A 445 -10.23 7.20 -28.77
C VAL A 445 -9.03 7.64 -27.93
N TYR A 446 -7.87 7.77 -28.57
CA TYR A 446 -6.63 8.23 -27.94
C TYR A 446 -6.44 9.70 -28.26
N SER A 447 -6.08 10.50 -27.24
CA SER A 447 -5.51 11.81 -27.50
C SER A 447 -4.03 11.67 -27.81
N PHE A 448 -3.50 12.58 -28.63
CA PHE A 448 -2.06 12.67 -28.91
C PHE A 448 -1.22 12.71 -27.63
N ALA A 449 -1.68 13.46 -26.63
CA ALA A 449 -1.04 13.53 -25.31
C ALA A 449 -0.95 12.16 -24.59
N GLN A 450 -1.97 11.30 -24.71
CA GLN A 450 -1.95 9.96 -24.10
C GLN A 450 -0.94 9.04 -24.81
N MET A 451 -0.80 9.16 -26.13
CA MET A 451 0.21 8.41 -26.89
C MET A 451 1.63 8.91 -26.60
N ALA A 452 1.82 10.23 -26.51
CA ALA A 452 3.09 10.82 -26.10
C ALA A 452 3.49 10.38 -24.67
N TRP A 453 2.53 10.28 -23.74
CA TRP A 453 2.76 9.75 -22.40
C TRP A 453 3.07 8.26 -22.37
N ALA A 454 2.40 7.45 -23.19
CA ALA A 454 2.74 6.04 -23.36
C ALA A 454 4.18 5.87 -23.87
N GLY A 455 4.57 6.65 -24.90
CA GLY A 455 5.93 6.65 -25.44
C GLY A 455 6.97 7.13 -24.43
N PHE A 456 6.65 8.14 -23.63
CA PHE A 456 7.51 8.59 -22.53
C PHE A 456 7.69 7.49 -21.47
N ILE A 457 6.61 6.83 -21.03
CA ILE A 457 6.69 5.72 -20.05
C ILE A 457 7.55 4.59 -20.60
N TYR A 458 7.39 4.25 -21.89
CA TYR A 458 8.19 3.22 -22.56
C TYR A 458 9.69 3.57 -22.54
N LEU A 459 10.05 4.74 -23.07
CA LEU A 459 11.44 5.19 -23.14
C LEU A 459 12.06 5.34 -21.74
N PHE A 460 11.29 5.88 -20.80
CA PHE A 460 11.72 6.03 -19.42
C PHE A 460 11.96 4.66 -18.77
N ALA A 461 11.04 3.70 -18.91
CA ALA A 461 11.20 2.36 -18.35
C ALA A 461 12.40 1.63 -18.96
N LEU A 462 12.61 1.75 -20.27
CA LEU A 462 13.72 1.11 -21.00
C LEU A 462 15.08 1.73 -20.61
N LEU A 463 15.15 3.05 -20.48
CA LEU A 463 16.36 3.76 -20.05
C LEU A 463 16.70 3.45 -18.58
N ASN A 464 15.69 3.42 -17.70
CA ASN A 464 15.89 3.02 -16.31
C ASN A 464 16.24 1.54 -16.19
N TYR A 465 15.66 0.66 -17.01
CA TYR A 465 16.04 -0.75 -17.04
C TYR A 465 17.53 -0.91 -17.35
N ASN A 466 18.04 -0.18 -18.35
CA ASN A 466 19.45 -0.27 -18.72
C ASN A 466 20.37 0.19 -17.56
N ILE A 467 20.03 1.31 -16.90
CA ILE A 467 20.78 1.83 -15.75
C ILE A 467 20.69 0.88 -14.55
N ILE A 468 19.49 0.40 -14.22
CA ILE A 468 19.28 -0.47 -13.05
C ILE A 468 19.98 -1.81 -13.29
N ALA A 469 19.84 -2.39 -14.48
CA ALA A 469 20.52 -3.61 -14.84
C ALA A 469 22.04 -3.39 -14.81
N SER A 470 22.59 -2.34 -15.42
CA SER A 470 24.04 -2.09 -15.39
C SER A 470 24.58 -1.94 -13.97
N VAL A 471 23.90 -1.18 -13.10
CA VAL A 471 24.31 -0.99 -11.69
C VAL A 471 24.18 -2.28 -10.87
N ILE A 472 23.11 -3.05 -11.07
CA ILE A 472 22.93 -4.37 -10.42
C ILE A 472 24.07 -5.29 -10.86
N TRP A 473 24.36 -5.36 -12.16
CA TRP A 473 25.41 -6.21 -12.73
C TRP A 473 26.82 -5.78 -12.30
N GLU A 474 27.12 -4.49 -12.23
CA GLU A 474 28.39 -3.95 -11.76
C GLU A 474 28.60 -4.26 -10.26
N ARG A 475 27.57 -4.06 -9.42
CA ARG A 475 27.67 -4.29 -7.97
C ARG A 475 27.65 -5.77 -7.56
N LEU A 476 26.87 -6.61 -8.25
CA LEU A 476 26.85 -8.07 -8.00
C LEU A 476 28.06 -8.78 -8.61
N GLY A 477 28.66 -8.25 -9.67
CA GLY A 477 29.87 -8.79 -10.29
C GLY A 477 31.05 -8.94 -9.32
N HIS A 478 31.10 -8.12 -8.26
CA HIS A 478 32.12 -8.19 -7.22
C HIS A 478 31.82 -9.18 -6.07
N VAL A 479 30.62 -9.78 -6.02
CA VAL A 479 30.16 -10.64 -4.89
C VAL A 479 29.92 -12.10 -5.31
N LEU A 480 29.67 -12.37 -6.60
CA LEU A 480 29.32 -13.70 -7.09
C LEU A 480 30.56 -14.55 -7.39
N VAL A 481 30.88 -15.51 -6.50
CA VAL A 481 32.01 -16.46 -6.63
C VAL A 481 31.66 -17.69 -7.50
N LYS A 482 30.39 -17.91 -7.85
CA LYS A 482 29.98 -19.02 -8.73
C LYS A 482 29.94 -18.58 -10.19
N GLU A 483 30.28 -19.49 -11.09
CA GLU A 483 30.19 -19.24 -12.52
C GLU A 483 28.72 -18.97 -12.91
N TYR A 484 28.39 -17.78 -13.41
CA TYR A 484 27.10 -17.43 -14.03
C TYR A 484 27.32 -17.29 -15.55
N TYR A 485 26.35 -17.66 -16.39
CA TYR A 485 26.59 -17.86 -17.83
C TYR A 485 26.75 -16.57 -18.67
N ILE A 486 26.55 -15.39 -18.08
CA ILE A 486 26.46 -14.13 -18.81
C ILE A 486 27.32 -13.09 -18.10
N HIS A 487 28.45 -12.75 -18.72
CA HIS A 487 29.36 -11.71 -18.26
C HIS A 487 29.45 -10.66 -19.37
N SER A 488 28.81 -9.50 -19.16
CA SER A 488 29.21 -8.18 -19.70
C SER A 488 28.02 -7.21 -19.82
N GLU A 489 28.28 -5.91 -19.67
CA GLU A 489 27.37 -4.82 -20.05
C GLU A 489 26.83 -4.96 -21.48
N GLN A 490 27.59 -5.61 -22.37
CA GLN A 490 27.17 -5.87 -23.74
C GLN A 490 25.86 -6.67 -23.79
N HIS A 491 25.66 -7.67 -22.91
CA HIS A 491 24.41 -8.43 -22.90
C HIS A 491 23.21 -7.56 -22.51
N VAL A 492 23.36 -6.70 -21.50
CA VAL A 492 22.30 -5.76 -21.09
C VAL A 492 21.97 -4.80 -22.23
N ASN A 493 23.00 -4.27 -22.90
CA ASN A 493 22.84 -3.37 -24.04
C ASN A 493 22.19 -4.07 -25.25
N TYR A 494 22.60 -5.29 -25.60
CA TYR A 494 21.98 -6.05 -26.70
C TYR A 494 20.53 -6.41 -26.41
N THR A 495 20.23 -6.81 -25.18
CA THR A 495 18.86 -7.12 -24.76
C THR A 495 17.97 -5.87 -24.82
N THR A 496 18.52 -4.72 -24.40
CA THR A 496 17.84 -3.41 -24.44
C THR A 496 17.66 -2.90 -25.87
N MET A 497 18.61 -3.14 -26.77
CA MET A 497 18.51 -2.77 -28.19
C MET A 497 17.52 -3.65 -28.97
N PHE A 498 17.35 -4.90 -28.54
CA PHE A 498 16.36 -5.80 -29.12
C PHE A 498 14.94 -5.48 -28.68
N ALA A 499 14.77 -5.13 -27.40
CA ALA A 499 13.48 -4.86 -26.77
C ALA A 499 12.88 -3.53 -27.24
#